data_AF-A0A2V5MZH9-F1
#
_entry.id   AF-A0A2V5MZH9-F1
#
_cell.length_a   1.000
_cell.length_b   1.000
_cell.length_c   1.000
_cell.angle_alpha   90.00
_cell.angle_beta   90.00
_cell.angle_gamma   90.00
#
_symmetry.space_group_name_H-M   'P 1'
#
loop_
_entity.id
_entity.type
_entity.pdbx_description
1 polymer ?
#
loop_
_entity_poly.entity_id
_entity_poly.type
_entity_poly.pdbx_seq_one_letter_code
_entity_poly.pdbx_strand_id
1 'polypeptide(L)'
;MCTLLEQQAIWQEAEAVLFYLPAGTEPDIAPLLTKALSEGKTVAIPRYVSEQNYYEARRIKDSEHDVVPGQFSMREPHPGCALVALNQLDLALVPGVGFDLNGCRLGRGQGYYDRLLAQVPGHKCGIAFEWQIVKEIPWEPHDIRLNSILTPTRWHIVVS
;
A
#
# COMPACT_ATOMS: atom_id res chain seq x y z
N MET A 1 -2.95 11.52 -10.04
CA MET A 1 -2.30 10.53 -9.16
C MET A 1 -1.49 9.52 -9.96
N CYS A 2 -2.11 8.65 -10.78
CA CYS A 2 -1.39 7.59 -11.52
C CYS A 2 -0.22 8.12 -12.34
N THR A 3 -0.47 9.11 -13.20
CA THR A 3 0.57 9.76 -14.03
C THR A 3 1.72 10.36 -13.22
N LEU A 4 1.45 10.90 -12.02
CA LEU A 4 2.50 11.48 -11.17
C LEU A 4 3.42 10.38 -10.63
N LEU A 5 2.85 9.25 -10.19
CA LEU A 5 3.62 8.11 -9.68
C LEU A 5 4.44 7.46 -10.79
N GLU A 6 3.84 7.27 -11.96
CA GLU A 6 4.46 6.62 -13.13
C GLU A 6 5.71 7.37 -13.65
N GLN A 7 5.79 8.68 -13.39
CA GLN A 7 6.96 9.50 -13.72
C GLN A 7 8.11 9.37 -12.74
N GLN A 8 7.89 8.74 -11.57
CA GLN A 8 8.93 8.59 -10.56
C GLN A 8 9.78 7.34 -10.81
N ALA A 9 11.08 7.46 -10.57
CA ALA A 9 12.03 6.33 -10.64
C ALA A 9 11.56 5.15 -9.77
N ILE A 10 11.02 5.43 -8.58
CA ILE A 10 10.53 4.40 -7.65
C ILE A 10 9.41 3.53 -8.23
N TRP A 11 8.68 4.00 -9.26
CA TRP A 11 7.69 3.19 -9.96
C TRP A 11 8.34 2.45 -11.13
N GLN A 12 9.13 3.18 -11.92
CA GLN A 12 9.75 2.66 -13.14
C GLN A 12 10.68 1.48 -12.82
N GLU A 13 11.46 1.59 -11.75
CA GLU A 13 12.47 0.60 -11.33
C GLU A 13 11.88 -0.54 -10.50
N ALA A 14 10.72 -0.36 -9.86
CA ALA A 14 10.13 -1.40 -9.01
C ALA A 14 9.70 -2.63 -9.83
N GLU A 15 10.16 -3.82 -9.45
CA GLU A 15 9.76 -5.09 -10.04
C GLU A 15 8.60 -5.72 -9.27
N ALA A 16 8.54 -5.51 -7.94
CA ALA A 16 7.50 -6.00 -7.07
C ALA A 16 6.88 -4.88 -6.22
N VAL A 17 5.57 -4.73 -6.34
CA VAL A 17 4.82 -3.65 -5.70
C VAL A 17 3.72 -4.23 -4.82
N LEU A 18 3.68 -3.79 -3.57
CA LEU A 18 2.58 -4.05 -2.64
C LEU A 18 1.51 -2.98 -2.82
N PHE A 19 0.33 -3.41 -3.24
CA PHE A 19 -0.87 -2.60 -3.37
C PHE A 19 -1.77 -2.77 -2.14
N TYR A 20 -2.85 -1.98 -2.09
CA TYR A 20 -3.98 -2.24 -1.23
C TYR A 20 -5.25 -2.33 -2.08
N LEU A 21 -6.32 -2.90 -1.51
CA LEU A 21 -7.66 -2.83 -2.10
C LEU A 21 -8.44 -1.75 -1.33
N PRO A 22 -8.94 -0.69 -2.00
CA PRO A 22 -9.73 0.35 -1.34
C PRO A 22 -10.95 -0.24 -0.62
N ALA A 23 -11.23 0.22 0.60
CA ALA A 23 -12.28 -0.32 1.48
C ALA A 23 -13.18 0.78 2.05
N GLY A 24 -13.37 1.87 1.30
CA GLY A 24 -14.15 3.03 1.72
C GLY A 24 -13.67 4.29 1.03
N THR A 25 -13.10 5.22 1.81
CA THR A 25 -12.71 6.56 1.36
C THR A 25 -11.26 6.64 0.90
N GLU A 26 -10.58 5.51 0.70
CA GLU A 26 -9.23 5.51 0.13
C GLU A 26 -9.26 5.93 -1.35
N PRO A 27 -8.18 6.54 -1.88
CA PRO A 27 -8.05 6.78 -3.31
C PRO A 27 -8.15 5.48 -4.12
N ASP A 28 -8.86 5.56 -5.26
CA ASP A 28 -8.92 4.47 -6.22
C ASP A 28 -7.57 4.31 -6.93
N ILE A 29 -6.96 3.15 -6.72
CA ILE A 29 -5.67 2.76 -7.29
C ILE A 29 -5.80 1.58 -8.27
N ALA A 30 -7.03 1.18 -8.62
CA ALA A 30 -7.26 0.14 -9.62
C ALA A 30 -6.52 0.42 -10.95
N PRO A 31 -6.46 1.66 -11.46
CA PRO A 31 -5.69 1.94 -12.68
C PRO A 31 -4.19 1.65 -12.55
N LEU A 32 -3.58 1.96 -11.39
CA LEU A 32 -2.16 1.65 -11.13
C LEU A 32 -1.93 0.14 -11.04
N LEU A 33 -2.87 -0.58 -10.42
CA LEU A 33 -2.82 -2.03 -10.32
C LEU A 33 -2.87 -2.68 -11.71
N THR A 34 -3.84 -2.29 -12.54
CA THR A 34 -3.95 -2.77 -13.94
C THR A 34 -2.69 -2.46 -14.74
N LYS A 35 -2.13 -1.25 -14.55
CA LYS A 35 -0.89 -0.83 -15.20
C LYS A 35 0.28 -1.72 -14.79
N ALA A 36 0.49 -1.96 -13.50
CA ALA A 36 1.55 -2.83 -13.00
C ALA A 36 1.44 -4.27 -13.54
N LEU A 37 0.23 -4.83 -13.61
CA LEU A 37 -0.01 -6.12 -14.24
C LEU A 37 0.40 -6.11 -15.73
N SER A 38 0.01 -5.07 -16.47
CA SER A 38 0.35 -4.92 -17.90
C SER A 38 1.86 -4.74 -18.15
N GLU A 39 2.58 -4.18 -17.18
CA GLU A 39 4.04 -3.99 -17.22
C GLU A 39 4.81 -5.23 -16.77
N GLY A 40 4.11 -6.30 -16.37
CA GLY A 40 4.74 -7.54 -15.90
C GLY A 40 5.32 -7.46 -14.49
N LYS A 41 5.03 -6.40 -13.73
CA LYS A 41 5.44 -6.27 -12.33
C LYS A 41 4.75 -7.33 -11.47
N THR A 42 5.39 -7.74 -10.39
CA THR A 42 4.75 -8.55 -9.36
C THR A 42 3.80 -7.67 -8.56
N VAL A 43 2.50 -7.91 -8.72
CA VAL A 43 1.43 -7.21 -7.98
C VAL A 43 1.06 -8.03 -6.77
N ALA A 44 1.47 -7.56 -5.59
CA ALA A 44 1.16 -8.18 -4.31
C ALA A 44 0.05 -7.42 -3.59
N ILE A 45 -0.87 -8.12 -2.93
CA ILE A 45 -1.94 -7.54 -2.11
C ILE A 45 -1.94 -8.20 -0.73
N PRO A 46 -2.07 -7.43 0.37
CA PRO A 46 -2.25 -7.97 1.71
C PRO A 46 -3.52 -8.82 1.83
N ARG A 47 -3.39 -10.01 2.43
CA ARG A 47 -4.48 -10.87 2.85
C ARG A 47 -4.43 -11.04 4.35
N TYR A 48 -5.56 -10.84 5.03
CA TYR A 48 -5.61 -11.03 6.47
C TYR A 48 -5.69 -12.52 6.83
N VAL A 49 -4.84 -12.95 7.76
CA VAL A 49 -4.82 -14.32 8.30
C VAL A 49 -5.31 -14.28 9.74
N SER A 50 -6.56 -14.68 9.95
CA SER A 50 -7.26 -14.54 11.24
C SER A 50 -6.64 -15.35 12.38
N GLU A 51 -6.07 -16.52 12.09
CA GLU A 51 -5.51 -17.43 13.09
C GLU A 51 -4.31 -16.82 13.81
N GLN A 52 -3.57 -15.93 13.13
CA GLN A 52 -2.30 -15.36 13.59
C GLN A 52 -2.35 -13.82 13.66
N ASN A 53 -3.48 -13.20 13.33
CA ASN A 53 -3.71 -11.75 13.36
C ASN A 53 -2.61 -10.93 12.67
N TYR A 54 -2.29 -11.31 11.42
CA TYR A 54 -1.31 -10.61 10.59
C TYR A 54 -1.74 -10.59 9.12
N TYR A 55 -1.03 -9.80 8.33
CA TYR A 55 -1.17 -9.78 6.88
C TYR A 55 -0.02 -10.55 6.22
N GLU A 56 -0.38 -11.43 5.30
CA GLU A 56 0.55 -11.99 4.32
C GLU A 56 0.37 -11.27 2.97
N ALA A 57 1.39 -11.25 2.13
CA ALA A 57 1.29 -10.72 0.77
C ALA A 57 1.03 -11.85 -0.23
N ARG A 58 0.02 -11.68 -1.08
CA ARG A 58 -0.36 -12.65 -2.12
C ARG A 58 -0.25 -12.00 -3.49
N ARG A 59 0.38 -12.70 -4.43
CA ARG A 59 0.51 -12.26 -5.82
C ARG A 59 -0.78 -12.50 -6.58
N ILE A 60 -1.33 -11.45 -7.16
CA ILE A 60 -2.39 -11.56 -8.17
C ILE A 60 -1.79 -11.48 -9.57
N LYS A 61 -2.47 -12.10 -10.51
CA LYS A 61 -2.22 -12.04 -11.96
C LYS A 61 -3.41 -11.44 -12.70
N ASP A 62 -4.59 -11.53 -12.11
CA ASP A 62 -5.84 -11.01 -12.66
C ASP A 62 -6.70 -10.42 -11.53
N SER A 63 -6.94 -9.11 -11.57
CA SER A 63 -7.74 -8.42 -10.55
C SER A 63 -9.23 -8.82 -10.51
N GLU A 64 -9.77 -9.38 -11.59
CA GLU A 64 -11.17 -9.80 -11.64
C GLU A 64 -11.34 -11.19 -11.03
N HIS A 65 -10.41 -12.11 -11.28
CA HIS A 65 -10.51 -13.51 -10.87
C HIS A 65 -9.76 -13.82 -9.58
N ASP A 66 -8.64 -13.16 -9.31
CA ASP A 66 -7.82 -13.42 -8.13
C ASP A 66 -8.28 -12.62 -6.91
N VAL A 67 -9.28 -11.73 -7.03
CA VAL A 67 -9.77 -10.90 -5.93
C VAL A 67 -11.20 -11.30 -5.55
N VAL A 68 -11.35 -11.86 -4.35
CA VAL A 68 -12.59 -12.41 -3.82
C VAL A 68 -13.11 -11.59 -2.62
N PRO A 69 -14.39 -11.74 -2.26
CA PRO A 69 -14.88 -11.24 -0.98
C PRO A 69 -14.09 -11.86 0.19
N GLY A 70 -13.63 -11.03 1.11
CA GLY A 70 -12.88 -11.39 2.31
C GLY A 70 -13.62 -11.04 3.60
N GLN A 71 -12.87 -10.89 4.70
CA GLN A 71 -13.45 -10.53 6.00
C GLN A 71 -13.88 -9.05 6.05
N PHE A 72 -14.82 -8.73 6.93
CA PHE A 72 -15.30 -7.35 7.18
C PHE A 72 -15.81 -6.61 5.93
N SER A 73 -16.40 -7.34 4.98
CA SER A 73 -16.86 -6.80 3.69
C SER A 73 -15.73 -6.20 2.82
N MET A 74 -14.48 -6.50 3.15
CA MET A 74 -13.32 -6.09 2.35
C MET A 74 -13.08 -7.12 1.24
N ARG A 75 -12.52 -6.67 0.12
CA ARG A 75 -12.01 -7.56 -0.91
C ARG A 75 -10.58 -7.97 -0.56
N GLU A 76 -10.23 -9.19 -0.89
CA GLU A 76 -8.91 -9.76 -0.61
C GLU A 76 -8.45 -10.63 -1.78
N PRO A 77 -7.14 -10.85 -1.95
CA PRO A 77 -6.68 -11.83 -2.92
C PRO A 77 -7.10 -13.24 -2.47
N HIS A 78 -7.41 -14.10 -3.43
CA HIS A 78 -7.81 -15.48 -3.20
C HIS A 78 -6.73 -16.23 -2.40
N PRO A 79 -7.07 -17.07 -1.41
CA PRO A 79 -6.08 -17.79 -0.59
C PRO A 79 -5.16 -18.72 -1.40
N GLY A 80 -5.60 -19.15 -2.59
CA GLY A 80 -4.79 -19.95 -3.53
C GLY A 80 -3.76 -19.14 -4.31
N CYS A 81 -3.77 -17.81 -4.25
CA CYS A 81 -2.75 -16.97 -4.86
C CYS A 81 -1.38 -17.26 -4.24
N ALA A 82 -0.31 -17.16 -5.05
CA ALA A 82 1.04 -17.44 -4.58
C ALA A 82 1.46 -16.42 -3.49
N LEU A 83 2.17 -16.89 -2.47
CA LEU A 83 2.78 -16.01 -1.47
C LEU A 83 3.91 -15.18 -2.10
N VAL A 84 4.02 -13.93 -1.66
CA VAL A 84 5.16 -13.05 -1.95
C VAL A 84 5.86 -12.77 -0.65
N ALA A 85 7.17 -12.99 -0.61
CA ALA A 85 7.95 -12.67 0.58
C ALA A 85 8.02 -11.13 0.72
N LEU A 86 7.71 -10.61 1.91
CA LEU A 86 7.61 -9.16 2.12
C LEU A 86 8.94 -8.43 1.87
N ASN A 87 10.05 -9.12 2.07
CA ASN A 87 11.40 -8.62 1.81
C ASN A 87 11.76 -8.51 0.32
N GLN A 88 10.92 -9.01 -0.58
CA GLN A 88 11.09 -8.88 -2.03
C GLN A 88 10.31 -7.70 -2.61
N LEU A 89 9.61 -6.92 -1.80
CA LEU A 89 8.78 -5.80 -2.26
C LEU A 89 9.62 -4.52 -2.33
N ASP A 90 9.70 -3.93 -3.52
CA ASP A 90 10.50 -2.74 -3.82
C ASP A 90 9.74 -1.45 -3.49
N LEU A 91 8.41 -1.49 -3.64
CA LEU A 91 7.51 -0.37 -3.41
C LEU A 91 6.25 -0.85 -2.68
N ALA A 92 5.81 -0.13 -1.66
CA ALA A 92 4.52 -0.30 -1.02
C ALA A 92 3.66 0.96 -1.18
N LEU A 93 2.48 0.79 -1.76
CA LEU A 93 1.42 1.80 -1.75
C LEU A 93 0.63 1.63 -0.47
N VAL A 94 0.62 2.67 0.38
CA VAL A 94 0.14 2.57 1.76
C VAL A 94 -1.13 3.41 1.95
N PRO A 95 -2.27 2.79 2.29
CA PRO A 95 -3.49 3.50 2.61
C PRO A 95 -3.47 4.03 4.05
N GLY A 96 -4.28 5.05 4.31
CA GLY A 96 -4.44 5.64 5.64
C GLY A 96 -5.67 6.54 5.70
N VAL A 97 -6.09 6.87 6.92
CA VAL A 97 -7.16 7.86 7.14
C VAL A 97 -6.62 9.29 7.20
N GLY A 98 -5.35 9.45 7.60
CA GLY A 98 -4.64 10.72 7.61
C GLY A 98 -3.14 10.53 7.47
N PHE A 99 -2.47 11.57 6.98
CA PHE A 99 -1.03 11.63 6.80
C PHE A 99 -0.49 13.00 7.20
N ASP A 100 0.74 13.08 7.67
CA ASP A 100 1.46 14.36 7.81
C ASP A 100 2.69 14.40 6.91
N LEU A 101 3.23 15.60 6.66
CA LEU A 101 4.37 15.79 5.76
C LEU A 101 5.70 15.27 6.32
N ASN A 102 5.72 14.79 7.57
CA ASN A 102 6.87 14.10 8.18
C ASN A 102 6.79 12.57 7.95
N GLY A 103 5.81 12.09 7.17
CA GLY A 103 5.65 10.68 6.87
C GLY A 103 4.97 9.88 7.98
N CYS A 104 4.35 10.52 8.98
CA CYS A 104 3.42 9.82 9.86
C CYS A 104 2.16 9.46 9.08
N ARG A 105 1.52 8.37 9.52
CA ARG A 105 0.28 7.87 8.95
C ARG A 105 -0.64 7.42 10.07
N LEU A 106 -1.90 7.84 10.02
CA LEU A 106 -2.96 7.30 10.83
C LEU A 106 -3.66 6.18 10.05
N GLY A 107 -3.59 4.96 10.57
CA GLY A 107 -4.31 3.79 10.04
C GLY A 107 -5.74 3.66 10.59
N ARG A 108 -6.38 2.52 10.32
CA ARG A 108 -7.71 2.17 10.86
C ARG A 108 -7.65 1.54 12.29
N GLY A 109 -6.47 1.50 12.90
CA GLY A 109 -6.21 0.91 14.22
C GLY A 109 -5.54 -0.49 14.18
N GLN A 110 -5.22 -1.05 15.34
CA GLN A 110 -4.66 -2.40 15.58
C GLN A 110 -3.19 -2.66 15.17
N GLY A 111 -2.52 -1.71 14.51
CA GLY A 111 -1.10 -1.80 14.17
C GLY A 111 -0.72 -2.93 13.20
N TYR A 112 -1.70 -3.55 12.53
CA TYR A 112 -1.44 -4.65 11.58
C TYR A 112 -0.60 -4.21 10.39
N TYR A 113 -0.89 -3.01 9.87
CA TYR A 113 -0.13 -2.46 8.74
C TYR A 113 1.29 -2.09 9.14
N ASP A 114 1.53 -1.59 10.34
CA ASP A 114 2.88 -1.24 10.78
C ASP A 114 3.76 -2.50 10.93
N ARG A 115 3.18 -3.62 11.41
CA ARG A 115 3.86 -4.93 11.40
C ARG A 115 4.14 -5.48 10.00
N LEU A 116 3.25 -5.22 9.05
CA LEU A 116 3.44 -5.59 7.64
C LEU A 116 4.56 -4.75 7.01
N LEU A 117 4.50 -3.42 7.17
CA LEU A 117 5.44 -2.47 6.58
C LEU A 117 6.84 -2.58 7.19
N ALA A 118 6.97 -3.00 8.45
CA ALA A 118 8.25 -3.28 9.09
C ALA A 118 9.05 -4.38 8.36
N GLN A 119 8.37 -5.29 7.66
CA GLN A 119 8.98 -6.38 6.91
C GLN A 119 9.22 -6.03 5.42
N VAL A 120 8.77 -4.86 4.98
CA VAL A 120 8.97 -4.36 3.62
C VAL A 120 10.17 -3.41 3.60
N PRO A 121 11.34 -3.81 3.07
CA PRO A 121 12.51 -2.95 3.00
C PRO A 121 12.36 -1.86 1.94
N GLY A 122 11.52 -2.09 0.93
CA GLY A 122 11.25 -1.16 -0.15
C GLY A 122 10.64 0.17 0.28
N HIS A 123 10.53 1.07 -0.70
CA HIS A 123 10.02 2.42 -0.54
C HIS A 123 8.54 2.40 -0.15
N LYS A 124 8.16 3.15 0.87
CA LYS A 124 6.78 3.21 1.39
C LYS A 124 6.17 4.54 0.98
N CYS A 125 5.21 4.49 0.05
CA CYS A 125 4.52 5.65 -0.47
C CYS A 125 3.09 5.70 0.09
N GLY A 126 2.79 6.71 0.90
CA GLY A 126 1.42 7.01 1.32
C GLY A 126 0.58 7.46 0.14
N ILE A 127 -0.60 6.87 -0.03
CA ILE A 127 -1.57 7.29 -1.05
C ILE A 127 -2.71 8.00 -0.36
N ALA A 128 -2.86 9.29 -0.65
CA ALA A 128 -3.73 10.18 0.09
C ALA A 128 -4.51 11.11 -0.84
N PHE A 129 -5.66 11.56 -0.38
CA PHE A 129 -6.27 12.78 -0.89
C PHE A 129 -5.75 14.01 -0.12
N GLU A 130 -5.89 15.21 -0.69
CA GLU A 130 -5.37 16.44 -0.06
C GLU A 130 -5.98 16.73 1.32
N TRP A 131 -7.29 16.51 1.49
CA TRP A 131 -7.97 16.63 2.79
C TRP A 131 -7.51 15.63 3.87
N GLN A 132 -6.74 14.59 3.51
CA GLN A 132 -6.16 13.65 4.46
C GLN A 132 -4.79 14.10 4.96
N ILE A 133 -4.22 15.16 4.37
CA ILE A 133 -2.97 15.75 4.81
C ILE A 133 -3.25 16.71 5.96
N VAL A 134 -2.76 16.37 7.14
CA VAL A 134 -2.91 17.16 8.36
C VAL A 134 -1.56 17.72 8.81
N LYS A 135 -1.59 18.65 9.77
CA LYS A 135 -0.39 19.32 10.27
C LYS A 135 0.56 18.33 10.96
N GLU A 136 0.01 17.44 11.78
CA GLU A 136 0.78 16.55 12.64
C GLU A 136 -0.07 15.35 13.01
N ILE A 137 0.53 14.17 12.99
CA ILE A 137 -0.06 12.93 13.50
C ILE A 137 0.79 12.44 14.67
N PRO A 138 0.19 12.22 15.85
CA PRO A 138 0.85 11.55 16.96
C PRO A 138 1.34 10.17 16.52
N TRP A 139 2.56 9.82 16.91
CA TRP A 139 3.19 8.57 16.51
C TRP A 139 3.94 7.95 17.69
N GLU A 140 4.06 6.64 17.67
CA GLU A 140 4.77 5.83 18.64
C GLU A 140 6.04 5.22 18.01
N PRO A 141 7.05 4.81 18.80
CA PRO A 141 8.32 4.31 18.25
C PRO A 141 8.23 3.10 17.31
N HIS A 142 7.11 2.38 17.34
CA HIS A 142 6.86 1.23 16.48
C HIS A 142 6.10 1.58 15.19
N ASP A 143 5.64 2.83 15.04
CA ASP A 143 4.98 3.29 13.83
C ASP A 143 5.98 3.43 12.68
N ILE A 144 5.63 2.86 11.53
CA ILE A 144 6.51 2.88 10.37
C ILE A 144 6.33 4.18 9.60
N ARG A 145 7.40 4.97 9.55
CA ARG A 145 7.48 6.20 8.74
C ARG A 145 7.45 5.88 7.25
N LEU A 146 6.71 6.69 6.52
CA LEU A 146 6.65 6.65 5.06
C LEU A 146 7.81 7.43 4.46
N ASN A 147 8.25 7.01 3.28
CA ASN A 147 9.32 7.68 2.53
C ASN A 147 8.78 8.81 1.64
N SER A 148 7.52 8.69 1.19
CA SER A 148 6.84 9.71 0.40
C SER A 148 5.34 9.68 0.59
N ILE A 149 4.68 10.74 0.15
CA ILE A 149 3.22 10.84 0.09
C ILE A 149 2.82 11.35 -1.30
N LEU A 150 1.91 10.64 -1.92
CA LEU A 150 1.31 10.99 -3.20
C LEU A 150 -0.14 11.42 -3.01
N THR A 151 -0.47 12.56 -3.60
CA THR A 151 -1.83 13.06 -3.72
C THR A 151 -2.24 13.20 -5.20
N PRO A 152 -3.50 13.57 -5.51
CA PRO A 152 -3.87 13.87 -6.89
C PRO A 152 -3.01 14.97 -7.54
N THR A 153 -2.49 15.91 -6.74
CA THR A 153 -1.83 17.14 -7.21
C THR A 153 -0.33 17.24 -6.90
N ARG A 154 0.22 16.40 -6.03
CA ARG A 154 1.65 16.45 -5.67
C ARG A 154 2.24 15.11 -5.28
N TRP A 155 3.54 15.03 -5.45
CA TRP A 155 4.42 14.03 -4.86
C TRP A 155 5.32 14.72 -3.83
N HIS A 156 5.25 14.28 -2.57
CA HIS A 156 6.03 14.82 -1.47
C HIS A 156 7.03 13.77 -0.98
N ILE A 157 8.33 14.07 -1.06
CA ILE A 157 9.37 13.25 -0.45
C ILE A 157 9.53 13.67 1.00
N VAL A 158 9.49 12.69 1.92
CA VAL A 158 9.75 12.92 3.33
C VAL A 158 11.26 13.03 3.52
N VAL A 159 11.73 14.21 3.91
CA VAL A 159 13.14 14.45 4.22
C VAL A 159 13.31 14.27 5.72
N SER A 160 14.18 13.33 6.10
CA SER A 160 14.60 13.08 7.48
C SER A 160 15.66 14.07 7.95
#